data_AF-A0A7G1IQR4-F1
#
_entry.id   AF-A0A7G1IQR4-F1
#
_cell.length_a   1.000
_cell.length_b   1.000
_cell.length_c   1.000
_cell.angle_alpha   90.00
_cell.angle_beta   90.00
_cell.angle_gamma   90.00
#
_symmetry.space_group_name_H-M   'P 1'
#
loop_
_entity.id
_entity.type
_entity.pdbx_description
1 polymer ?
#
loop_
_entity_poly.entity_id
_entity_poly.type
_entity_poly.pdbx_seq_one_letter_code
_entity_poly.pdbx_strand_id
1 'polypeptide(L)'
;MLRGSVVCFGTFSALAGMLGWLGHASPDPGDRLVASGSMFDDVSAHIAALGPDGGWQGSAAQAYLAQILAQSQRAKLMRDLDRRTRGLVSTQAQAVADTRAWLIHEMIIVAAVGISCLALEESGLPGGQQVSLAVAVVVCTAALGVAIYKLVWLKHTTSQNAHNLQGLTQRLTAIATTSPTLPDAIPGLPDVPAAPSPITGPPDDTGPLPKTPDIRWRWRT
;
A
#
# COMPACT_ATOMS: atom_id res chain seq x y z
N MET A 1 1.55 -11.14 48.76
CA MET A 1 2.89 -10.82 48.23
C MET A 1 2.88 -11.08 46.74
N LEU A 2 3.22 -10.11 45.90
CA LEU A 2 3.29 -10.29 44.44
C LEU A 2 4.40 -11.31 44.10
N ARG A 3 4.14 -12.19 43.14
CA ARG A 3 5.07 -13.25 42.71
C ARG A 3 5.68 -12.91 41.35
N GLY A 4 6.96 -13.22 41.16
CA GLY A 4 7.65 -13.00 39.90
C GLY A 4 7.03 -13.82 38.75
N SER A 5 6.57 -15.03 39.05
CA SER A 5 5.85 -15.90 38.10
C SER A 5 4.58 -15.22 37.54
N VAL A 6 3.80 -14.56 38.39
CA VAL A 6 2.58 -13.82 38.01
C VAL A 6 2.90 -12.60 37.15
N VAL A 7 3.99 -11.88 37.46
CA VAL A 7 4.45 -10.73 36.65
C VAL A 7 4.88 -11.19 35.24
N CYS A 8 5.60 -12.30 35.15
CA CYS A 8 6.00 -12.88 33.87
C CYS A 8 4.80 -13.34 33.05
N PHE A 9 3.82 -14.00 33.68
CA PHE A 9 2.59 -14.41 33.00
C PHE A 9 1.81 -13.22 32.44
N GLY A 10 1.59 -12.18 33.26
CA GLY A 10 0.91 -10.96 32.80
C GLY A 10 1.64 -10.27 31.65
N THR A 11 2.97 -10.25 31.71
CA THR A 11 3.81 -9.67 30.64
C THR A 11 3.73 -10.48 29.36
N PHE A 12 3.77 -11.82 29.46
CA PHE A 12 3.57 -12.71 28.32
C PHE A 12 2.22 -12.45 27.65
N SER A 13 1.14 -12.33 28.43
CA SER A 13 -0.19 -12.01 27.89
C SER A 13 -0.23 -10.64 27.20
N ALA A 14 0.44 -9.63 27.76
CA ALA A 14 0.54 -8.32 27.14
C ALA A 14 1.30 -8.36 25.81
N LEU A 15 2.44 -9.05 25.75
CA LEU A 15 3.22 -9.25 24.52
C LEU A 15 2.41 -10.04 23.47
N ALA A 16 1.65 -11.06 23.88
CA ALA A 16 0.76 -11.81 23.00
C ALA A 16 -0.35 -10.92 22.42
N GLY A 17 -0.94 -10.03 23.23
CA GLY A 17 -1.91 -9.04 22.77
C GLY A 17 -1.30 -8.07 21.75
N MET A 18 -0.09 -7.58 22.02
CA MET A 18 0.66 -6.73 21.09
C MET A 18 0.98 -7.44 19.76
N LEU A 19 1.34 -8.72 19.82
CA LEU A 19 1.54 -9.55 18.65
C LEU A 19 0.25 -9.70 17.84
N GLY A 20 -0.88 -9.87 18.52
CA GLY A 20 -2.22 -9.90 17.91
C GLY A 20 -2.55 -8.63 17.12
N TRP A 21 -2.18 -7.45 17.64
CA TRP A 21 -2.38 -6.18 16.93
C TRP A 21 -1.59 -6.07 15.62
N LEU A 22 -0.47 -6.77 15.49
CA LEU A 22 0.31 -6.77 14.26
C LEU A 22 -0.33 -7.62 13.14
N GLY A 23 -1.41 -8.34 13.43
CA GLY A 23 -2.14 -9.20 12.50
C GLY A 23 -1.54 -10.61 12.37
N HIS A 24 -2.30 -11.53 11.77
CA HIS A 24 -1.91 -12.94 11.59
C HIS A 24 -1.49 -13.29 10.16
N ALA A 25 -1.92 -12.51 9.17
CA ALA A 25 -1.58 -12.72 7.76
C ALA A 25 -0.13 -12.31 7.44
N SER A 26 0.46 -12.92 6.40
CA SER A 26 1.75 -12.50 5.86
C SER A 26 1.69 -11.02 5.46
N PRO A 27 2.68 -10.20 5.82
CA PRO A 27 2.76 -8.83 5.34
C PRO A 27 2.71 -8.77 3.80
N ASP A 28 1.97 -7.80 3.25
CA ASP A 28 1.80 -7.62 1.80
C ASP A 28 3.11 -7.07 1.18
N PRO A 29 3.71 -7.76 0.19
CA PRO A 29 4.93 -7.29 -0.49
C PRO A 29 4.70 -6.12 -1.46
N GLY A 30 3.44 -5.81 -1.80
CA GLY A 30 3.08 -4.73 -2.71
C GLY A 30 3.18 -5.08 -4.19
N ASP A 31 3.13 -6.36 -4.57
CA ASP A 31 3.31 -6.83 -5.95
C ASP A 31 2.27 -6.24 -6.93
N ARG A 32 1.06 -5.97 -6.46
CA ARG A 32 0.01 -5.32 -7.25
C ARG A 32 0.38 -3.90 -7.70
N LEU A 33 1.17 -3.18 -6.89
CA LEU A 33 1.64 -1.83 -7.21
C LEU A 33 2.74 -1.86 -8.30
N VAL A 34 3.42 -2.99 -8.46
CA VAL A 34 4.42 -3.22 -9.52
C VAL A 34 3.73 -3.32 -10.87
N ALA A 35 2.72 -4.18 -10.94
CA ALA A 35 1.93 -4.38 -12.14
C ALA A 35 1.29 -3.05 -12.60
N SER A 36 0.70 -2.31 -11.65
CA SER A 36 0.11 -0.99 -11.92
C SER A 36 1.14 0.03 -12.43
N GLY A 37 2.30 0.14 -11.77
CA GLY A 37 3.39 1.02 -12.20
C GLY A 37 3.88 0.72 -13.61
N SER A 38 4.03 -0.57 -13.98
CA SER A 38 4.43 -0.96 -15.33
C SER A 38 3.38 -0.63 -16.39
N MET A 39 2.08 -0.73 -16.07
CA MET A 39 1.02 -0.35 -17.00
C MET A 39 1.03 1.16 -17.28
N PHE A 40 1.28 2.00 -16.28
CA PHE A 40 1.40 3.45 -16.49
C PHE A 40 2.64 3.85 -17.29
N ASP A 41 3.77 3.15 -17.11
CA ASP A 41 4.96 3.36 -17.94
C ASP A 41 4.66 3.07 -19.42
N ASP A 42 4.01 1.93 -19.70
CA ASP A 42 3.64 1.50 -21.06
C ASP A 42 2.66 2.47 -21.72
N VAL A 43 1.60 2.88 -21.01
CA VAL A 43 0.65 3.90 -21.51
C VAL A 43 1.35 5.23 -21.77
N SER A 44 2.28 5.66 -20.91
CA SER A 44 3.01 6.92 -21.13
C SER A 44 3.91 6.86 -22.37
N ALA A 45 4.53 5.71 -22.63
CA ALA A 45 5.38 5.49 -23.79
C ALA A 45 4.54 5.45 -25.08
N HIS A 46 3.39 4.79 -25.04
CA HIS A 46 2.45 4.74 -26.16
C HIS A 46 1.91 6.13 -26.52
N ILE A 47 1.56 6.94 -25.51
CA ILE A 47 1.10 8.32 -25.69
C ILE A 47 2.22 9.21 -26.24
N ALA A 48 3.47 9.02 -25.80
CA ALA A 48 4.62 9.77 -26.32
C ALA A 48 4.93 9.41 -27.79
N ALA A 49 4.68 8.16 -28.19
CA ALA A 49 4.85 7.69 -29.58
C ALA A 49 3.76 8.21 -30.54
N LEU A 50 2.62 8.69 -30.02
CA LEU A 50 1.52 9.28 -30.82
C LEU A 50 1.73 10.78 -31.13
N GLY A 51 2.92 11.33 -30.88
CA GLY A 51 3.26 12.70 -31.29
C GLY A 51 3.10 12.88 -32.81
N PRO A 52 2.63 14.05 -33.30
CA PRO A 52 2.35 14.25 -34.71
C PRO A 52 3.64 14.11 -35.54
N ASP A 53 3.67 13.10 -36.41
CA ASP A 53 4.72 12.87 -37.39
C ASP A 53 4.70 13.96 -38.47
N GLY A 54 5.20 15.16 -38.19
CA GLY A 54 5.57 16.23 -39.14
C GLY A 54 4.49 16.84 -40.06
N GLY A 55 3.41 16.12 -40.37
CA GLY A 55 2.41 16.42 -41.39
C GLY A 55 1.10 17.02 -40.86
N TRP A 56 0.88 16.99 -39.54
CA TRP A 56 -0.29 17.62 -38.90
C TRP A 56 0.13 18.84 -38.10
N GLN A 57 -0.15 20.03 -38.65
CA GLN A 57 0.19 21.34 -38.07
C GLN A 57 -1.07 22.21 -38.01
N GLY A 58 -1.17 23.08 -37.00
CA GLY A 58 -2.31 23.98 -36.78
C GLY A 58 -2.81 23.98 -35.34
N SER A 59 -3.80 24.84 -35.04
CA SER A 59 -4.36 25.01 -33.70
C SER A 59 -4.95 23.70 -33.14
N ALA A 60 -5.54 22.86 -33.99
CA ALA A 60 -6.01 21.53 -33.62
C ALA A 60 -4.84 20.61 -33.20
N ALA A 61 -3.77 20.54 -33.99
CA ALA A 61 -2.59 19.74 -33.66
C ALA A 61 -1.94 20.19 -32.34
N GLN A 62 -1.91 21.51 -32.07
CA GLN A 62 -1.42 22.06 -30.80
C GLN A 62 -2.32 21.70 -29.60
N ALA A 63 -3.65 21.73 -29.77
CA ALA A 63 -4.59 21.32 -28.72
C ALA A 63 -4.48 19.82 -28.40
N TYR A 64 -4.32 18.98 -29.42
CA TYR A 64 -4.07 17.54 -29.25
C TYR A 64 -2.73 17.27 -28.57
N LEU A 65 -1.66 17.97 -28.97
CA LEU A 65 -0.35 17.85 -28.33
C LEU A 65 -0.41 18.25 -26.84
N ALA A 66 -1.13 19.32 -26.52
CA ALA A 66 -1.34 19.76 -25.14
C ALA A 66 -2.07 18.70 -24.30
N GLN A 67 -3.05 18.01 -24.88
CA GLN A 67 -3.76 16.90 -24.20
C GLN A 67 -2.87 15.67 -24.01
N ILE A 68 -2.12 15.27 -25.03
CA ILE A 68 -1.16 14.15 -24.97
C ILE A 68 -0.12 14.40 -23.88
N LEU A 69 0.41 15.63 -23.79
CA LEU A 69 1.34 16.02 -22.74
C LEU A 69 0.69 15.96 -21.35
N ALA A 70 -0.52 16.49 -21.19
CA ALA A 70 -1.25 16.44 -19.92
C ALA A 70 -1.54 15.00 -19.46
N GLN A 71 -1.93 14.11 -20.38
CA GLN A 71 -2.15 12.69 -20.09
C GLN A 71 -0.84 11.96 -19.74
N SER A 72 0.24 12.22 -20.48
CA SER A 72 1.55 11.64 -20.17
C SER A 72 2.09 12.09 -18.79
N GLN A 73 1.80 13.33 -18.39
CA GLN A 73 2.19 13.88 -17.10
C GLN A 73 1.39 13.24 -15.96
N ARG A 74 0.09 13.02 -16.15
CA ARG A 74 -0.75 12.28 -15.19
C ARG A 74 -0.27 10.84 -15.00
N ALA A 75 0.03 10.13 -16.08
CA ALA A 75 0.54 8.76 -16.02
C ALA A 75 1.88 8.68 -15.27
N LYS A 76 2.81 9.61 -15.52
CA LYS A 76 4.11 9.69 -14.81
C LYS A 76 3.93 9.91 -13.30
N LEU A 77 2.99 10.78 -12.90
CA LEU A 77 2.71 11.05 -11.50
C LEU A 77 2.05 9.87 -10.79
N MET A 78 1.10 9.20 -11.46
CA MET A 78 0.45 8.00 -10.93
C MET A 78 1.47 6.88 -10.69
N ARG A 79 2.39 6.68 -11.64
CA ARG A 79 3.52 5.76 -11.50
C ARG A 79 4.45 6.13 -10.34
N ASP A 80 4.81 7.40 -10.20
CA ASP A 80 5.69 7.84 -9.11
C ASP A 80 5.01 7.64 -7.74
N LEU A 81 3.69 7.80 -7.67
CA LEU A 81 2.88 7.48 -6.50
C LEU A 81 2.87 5.97 -6.23
N ASP A 82 2.64 5.13 -7.23
CA ASP A 82 2.66 3.67 -7.09
C ASP A 82 4.02 3.17 -6.62
N ARG A 83 5.11 3.71 -7.18
CA ARG A 83 6.49 3.34 -6.79
C ARG A 83 6.77 3.71 -5.34
N ARG A 84 6.36 4.91 -4.89
CA ARG A 84 6.55 5.34 -3.50
C ARG A 84 5.68 4.55 -2.53
N THR A 85 4.43 4.29 -2.90
CA THR A 85 3.50 3.48 -2.10
C THR A 85 4.04 2.06 -1.95
N ARG A 86 4.61 1.48 -3.02
CA ARG A 86 5.29 0.17 -2.94
C ARG A 86 6.43 0.17 -1.94
N GLY A 87 7.37 1.12 -2.06
CA GLY A 87 8.52 1.20 -1.14
C GLY A 87 8.09 1.37 0.31
N LEU A 88 7.00 2.10 0.55
CA LEU A 88 6.39 2.22 1.85
C LEU A 88 5.81 0.89 2.36
N VAL A 89 4.95 0.26 1.56
CA VAL A 89 4.30 -1.00 1.91
C VAL A 89 5.34 -2.07 2.21
N SER A 90 6.38 -2.20 1.38
CA SER A 90 7.45 -3.17 1.60
C SER A 90 8.26 -2.89 2.87
N THR A 91 8.59 -1.62 3.13
CA THR A 91 9.34 -1.24 4.34
C THR A 91 8.51 -1.46 5.61
N GLN A 92 7.23 -1.11 5.57
CA GLN A 92 6.31 -1.35 6.68
C GLN A 92 6.09 -2.85 6.90
N ALA A 93 5.94 -3.62 5.83
CA ALA A 93 5.80 -5.07 5.87
C ALA A 93 7.00 -5.74 6.53
N GLN A 94 8.22 -5.33 6.16
CA GLN A 94 9.45 -5.82 6.77
C GLN A 94 9.55 -5.41 8.25
N ALA A 95 9.28 -4.15 8.58
CA ALA A 95 9.30 -3.68 9.97
C ALA A 95 8.27 -4.42 10.86
N VAL A 96 7.09 -4.75 10.32
CA VAL A 96 6.09 -5.59 11.00
C VAL A 96 6.61 -7.01 11.18
N ALA A 97 7.19 -7.63 10.14
CA ALA A 97 7.75 -8.98 10.23
C ALA A 97 8.85 -9.08 11.29
N ASP A 98 9.80 -8.14 11.27
CA ASP A 98 10.89 -8.08 12.24
C ASP A 98 10.37 -7.87 13.67
N THR A 99 9.35 -7.02 13.84
CA THR A 99 8.73 -6.80 15.15
C THR A 99 7.99 -8.04 15.64
N ARG A 100 7.27 -8.77 14.76
CA ARG A 100 6.62 -10.04 15.12
C ARG A 100 7.64 -11.09 15.54
N ALA A 101 8.71 -11.28 14.77
CA ALA A 101 9.76 -12.24 15.09
C ALA A 101 10.44 -11.92 16.44
N TRP A 102 10.72 -10.64 16.68
CA TRP A 102 11.26 -10.18 17.95
C TRP A 102 10.30 -10.42 19.12
N LEU A 103 9.01 -10.09 18.98
CA LEU A 103 8.01 -10.33 20.04
C LEU A 103 7.89 -11.82 20.38
N ILE A 104 7.91 -12.70 19.39
CA ILE A 104 7.89 -14.15 19.62
C ILE A 104 9.11 -14.59 20.42
N HIS A 105 10.30 -14.10 20.05
CA HIS A 105 11.53 -14.40 20.78
C HIS A 105 11.46 -13.90 22.23
N GLU A 106 10.98 -12.68 22.44
CA GLU A 106 10.85 -12.08 23.76
C GLU A 106 9.83 -12.83 24.63
N MET A 107 8.73 -13.28 24.04
CA MET A 107 7.74 -14.13 24.73
C MET A 107 8.36 -15.44 25.22
N ILE A 108 9.26 -16.06 24.45
CA ILE A 108 9.98 -17.27 24.87
C ILE A 108 10.89 -16.96 26.07
N ILE A 109 11.61 -15.83 26.04
CA ILE A 109 12.47 -15.40 27.15
C ILE A 109 11.64 -15.15 28.42
N VAL A 110 10.55 -14.38 28.33
CA VAL A 110 9.67 -14.10 29.46
C VAL A 110 9.05 -15.38 30.02
N ALA A 111 8.68 -16.33 29.16
CA ALA A 111 8.18 -17.63 29.60
C ALA A 111 9.24 -18.44 30.36
N ALA A 112 10.48 -18.50 29.85
CA ALA A 112 11.58 -19.20 30.50
C ALA A 112 11.94 -18.58 31.87
N VAL A 113 11.93 -17.24 31.95
CA VAL A 113 12.11 -16.52 33.21
C VAL A 113 10.95 -16.78 34.16
N GLY A 114 9.72 -16.83 33.67
CA GLY A 114 8.52 -17.17 34.45
C GLY A 114 8.60 -18.57 35.08
N ILE A 115 9.05 -19.58 34.31
CA ILE A 115 9.28 -20.94 34.81
C ILE A 115 10.38 -20.95 35.88
N SER A 116 11.46 -20.20 35.66
CA SER A 116 12.55 -20.08 36.63
C SER A 116 12.09 -19.39 37.92
N CYS A 117 11.24 -18.36 37.81
CA CYS A 117 10.62 -17.70 38.95
C CYS A 117 9.72 -18.65 39.74
N LEU A 118 8.93 -19.49 39.06
CA LEU A 118 8.09 -20.50 39.70
C LEU A 118 8.96 -21.50 40.49
N ALA A 119 10.02 -22.02 39.88
CA ALA A 119 10.95 -22.95 40.55
C ALA A 119 11.61 -22.33 41.79
N LEU A 120 12.02 -21.05 41.72
CA LEU A 120 12.57 -20.32 42.86
C LEU A 120 11.53 -20.13 43.97
N GLU A 121 10.28 -19.84 43.61
CA GLU A 121 9.17 -19.68 44.57
C GLU A 121 8.81 -20.99 45.28
N GLU A 122 8.98 -22.13 44.61
CA GLU A 122 8.66 -23.47 45.14
C GLU A 122 9.84 -24.14 45.87
N SER A 123 11.07 -23.70 45.62
CA SER A 123 12.31 -24.29 46.18
C SER A 123 12.44 -24.24 47.71
N GLY A 124 11.59 -23.48 48.40
CA GLY A 124 11.68 -23.28 49.85
C GLY A 124 12.90 -22.46 50.31
N LEU A 125 13.68 -21.89 49.37
CA LEU A 125 14.82 -21.03 49.68
C LEU A 125 14.39 -19.75 50.40
N PRO A 126 15.08 -19.33 51.48
CA PRO A 126 14.84 -18.05 52.13
C PRO A 126 14.96 -16.90 51.13
N GLY A 127 13.88 -16.13 50.95
CA GLY A 127 13.86 -14.99 50.03
C GLY A 127 13.64 -15.35 48.55
N GLY A 128 13.36 -16.62 48.20
CA GLY A 128 13.11 -17.04 46.81
C GLY A 128 12.03 -16.21 46.10
N GLN A 129 10.98 -15.81 46.82
CA GLN A 129 9.93 -14.93 46.29
C GLN A 129 10.40 -13.48 46.05
N GLN A 130 11.32 -12.94 46.85
CA GLN A 130 11.85 -11.59 46.64
C GLN A 130 12.78 -11.57 45.43
N VAL A 131 13.62 -12.59 45.30
CA VAL A 131 14.52 -12.76 44.14
C VAL A 131 13.71 -12.97 42.87
N SER A 132 12.69 -13.83 42.88
CA SER A 132 11.83 -14.06 41.71
C SER A 132 11.15 -12.77 41.25
N LEU A 133 10.62 -11.98 42.19
CA LEU A 133 9.98 -10.70 41.88
C LEU A 133 10.97 -9.69 41.30
N ALA A 134 12.16 -9.54 41.89
CA ALA A 134 13.17 -8.60 41.41
C ALA A 134 13.62 -8.92 39.97
N VAL A 135 13.89 -10.20 39.68
CA VAL A 135 14.25 -10.65 38.33
C VAL A 135 13.10 -10.42 37.35
N ALA A 136 11.89 -10.81 37.71
CA ALA A 136 10.71 -10.65 36.86
C ALA A 136 10.45 -9.18 36.52
N VAL A 137 10.55 -8.28 37.50
CA VAL A 137 10.34 -6.84 37.26
C VAL A 137 11.35 -6.29 36.26
N VAL A 138 12.65 -6.60 36.42
CA VAL A 138 13.69 -6.11 35.50
C VAL A 138 13.47 -6.63 34.08
N VAL A 139 13.27 -7.94 33.92
CA VAL A 139 13.10 -8.55 32.60
C VAL A 139 11.81 -8.07 31.95
N CYS A 140 10.69 -8.09 32.67
CA CYS A 140 9.39 -7.75 32.11
C CYS A 140 9.26 -6.26 31.77
N THR A 141 9.84 -5.36 32.57
CA THR A 141 9.84 -3.92 32.26
C THR A 141 10.68 -3.61 31.03
N ALA A 142 11.85 -4.26 30.89
CA ALA A 142 12.67 -4.14 29.69
C ALA A 142 11.93 -4.65 28.44
N ALA A 143 11.34 -5.85 28.52
CA ALA A 143 10.57 -6.46 27.43
C ALA A 143 9.42 -5.56 26.97
N LEU A 144 8.60 -5.07 27.92
CA LEU A 144 7.49 -4.16 27.61
C LEU A 144 7.98 -2.82 27.06
N GLY A 145 9.05 -2.26 27.61
CA GLY A 145 9.61 -0.99 27.15
C GLY A 145 10.05 -1.07 25.68
N VAL A 146 10.76 -2.13 25.30
CA VAL A 146 11.20 -2.34 23.91
C VAL A 146 10.01 -2.60 22.99
N ALA A 147 9.03 -3.41 23.43
CA ALA A 147 7.82 -3.69 22.66
C ALA A 147 7.02 -2.41 22.36
N ILE A 148 6.79 -1.59 23.39
CA ILE A 148 6.10 -0.30 23.26
C ILE A 148 6.86 0.63 22.33
N TYR A 149 8.19 0.73 22.49
CA TYR A 149 9.03 1.56 21.62
C TYR A 149 8.88 1.17 20.14
N LYS A 150 8.95 -0.13 19.82
CA LYS A 150 8.80 -0.64 18.44
C LYS A 150 7.43 -0.30 17.85
N LEU A 151 6.35 -0.47 18.63
CA LEU A 151 4.99 -0.14 18.19
C LEU A 151 4.80 1.36 17.96
N VAL A 152 5.33 2.21 18.85
CA VAL A 152 5.27 3.67 18.70
C VAL A 152 6.07 4.12 17.47
N TRP A 153 7.26 3.56 17.26
CA TRP A 153 8.08 3.82 16.09
C TRP A 153 7.34 3.47 14.79
N LEU A 154 6.71 2.29 14.74
CA LEU A 154 5.95 1.84 13.59
C LEU A 154 4.76 2.77 13.32
N LYS A 155 4.01 3.14 14.37
CA LYS A 155 2.87 4.06 14.26
C LYS A 155 3.29 5.42 13.71
N HIS A 156 4.36 5.99 14.26
CA HIS A 156 4.86 7.30 13.84
C HIS A 156 5.31 7.29 12.38
N THR A 157 6.11 6.27 12.01
CA THR A 157 6.60 6.10 10.64
C THR A 157 5.45 5.94 9.65
N THR A 158 4.47 5.09 9.95
CA THR A 158 3.28 4.91 9.11
C THR A 158 2.47 6.19 8.95
N SER A 159 2.29 6.97 10.02
CA SER A 159 1.57 8.24 9.97
C SER A 159 2.28 9.28 9.10
N GLN A 160 3.60 9.43 9.27
CA GLN A 160 4.39 10.35 8.45
C GLN A 160 4.32 9.98 6.97
N ASN A 161 4.40 8.68 6.68
CA ASN A 161 4.34 8.19 5.32
C ASN A 161 2.95 8.37 4.69
N ALA A 162 1.87 8.22 5.46
CA ALA A 162 0.52 8.52 5.01
C ALA A 162 0.35 10.00 4.64
N HIS A 163 0.88 10.93 5.44
CA HIS A 163 0.86 12.37 5.13
C HIS A 163 1.64 12.70 3.85
N ASN A 164 2.81 12.06 3.65
CA ASN A 164 3.61 12.24 2.44
C ASN A 164 2.84 11.77 1.18
N LEU A 165 2.13 10.63 1.27
CA LEU A 165 1.28 10.15 0.18
C LEU A 165 0.09 11.06 -0.08
N GLN A 166 -0.59 11.55 0.96
CA GLN A 166 -1.70 12.51 0.81
C GLN A 166 -1.27 13.77 0.05
N GLY A 167 -0.10 14.33 0.36
CA GLY A 167 0.42 15.50 -0.35
C GLY A 167 0.68 15.24 -1.84
N LEU A 168 1.12 14.03 -2.20
CA LEU A 168 1.31 13.63 -3.60
C LEU A 168 -0.02 13.40 -4.31
N THR A 169 -0.98 12.74 -3.67
CA THR A 169 -2.33 12.56 -4.21
C THR A 169 -3.01 13.91 -4.44
N GLN A 170 -2.87 14.86 -3.52
CA GLN A 170 -3.40 16.22 -3.68
C GLN A 170 -2.80 16.94 -4.90
N ARG A 171 -1.48 16.81 -5.12
CA ARG A 171 -0.84 17.36 -6.33
C ARG A 171 -1.37 16.72 -7.60
N LEU A 172 -1.62 15.41 -7.58
CA LEU A 172 -2.23 14.70 -8.71
C LEU A 172 -3.65 15.18 -8.98
N THR A 173 -4.47 15.34 -7.94
CA THR A 173 -5.82 15.90 -8.06
C THR A 173 -5.79 17.32 -8.62
N ALA A 174 -4.86 18.16 -8.16
CA ALA A 174 -4.70 19.52 -8.67
C ALA A 174 -4.36 19.53 -10.17
N ILE A 175 -3.43 18.68 -10.62
CA ILE A 175 -3.09 18.57 -12.06
C ILE A 175 -4.25 17.99 -12.86
N ALA A 176 -5.02 17.08 -12.28
CA ALA A 176 -6.22 16.54 -12.90
C ALA A 176 -7.29 17.62 -13.12
N THR A 177 -7.53 18.49 -12.13
CA THR A 177 -8.54 19.57 -12.19
C THR A 177 -8.09 20.79 -12.99
N THR A 178 -6.79 21.05 -13.12
CA THR A 178 -6.26 22.15 -13.97
C THR A 178 -6.09 21.76 -15.43
N SER A 179 -6.27 20.48 -15.77
CA SER A 179 -6.17 20.04 -17.16
C SER A 179 -7.31 20.67 -17.98
N PRO A 180 -7.05 21.11 -19.21
CA PRO A 180 -8.09 21.71 -20.03
C PRO A 180 -9.20 20.68 -20.24
N THR A 181 -10.37 20.94 -19.65
CA THR A 181 -11.62 20.40 -20.18
C THR A 181 -11.70 20.93 -21.60
N LEU A 182 -11.95 20.03 -22.55
CA LEU A 182 -12.20 20.36 -23.95
C LEU A 182 -13.07 21.63 -24.00
N PRO A 183 -12.67 22.72 -24.67
CA PRO A 183 -13.58 23.82 -24.94
C PRO A 183 -14.82 23.22 -25.60
N ASP A 184 -15.98 23.49 -25.01
CA ASP A 184 -17.27 23.16 -25.61
C ASP A 184 -17.24 23.57 -27.07
N ALA A 185 -17.63 22.62 -27.93
CA ALA A 185 -17.96 22.76 -29.33
C ALA A 185 -17.32 23.96 -30.04
N ILE A 186 -16.31 23.69 -30.88
CA ILE A 186 -15.94 24.60 -31.97
C ILE A 186 -17.24 24.99 -32.70
N PRO A 187 -17.65 26.28 -32.70
CA PRO A 187 -18.90 26.69 -33.34
C PRO A 187 -18.82 26.40 -34.84
N GLY A 188 -19.57 25.41 -35.32
CA GLY A 188 -19.72 25.13 -36.76
C GLY A 188 -19.44 23.72 -37.27
N LEU A 189 -19.40 22.68 -36.42
CA LEU A 189 -19.40 21.28 -36.90
C LEU A 189 -20.83 20.71 -36.83
N PRO A 190 -21.33 19.99 -37.86
CA PRO A 190 -22.70 19.47 -37.85
C PRO A 190 -22.93 18.58 -36.63
N ASP A 191 -24.10 18.70 -36.01
CA ASP A 191 -24.55 17.87 -34.89
C ASP A 191 -24.31 16.39 -35.21
N VAL A 192 -23.34 15.79 -34.53
CA VAL A 192 -23.25 14.33 -34.45
C VAL A 192 -24.37 13.90 -33.52
N PRO A 193 -25.30 13.01 -33.95
CA PRO A 193 -26.39 12.58 -33.10
C PRO A 193 -25.86 12.00 -31.79
N ALA A 194 -26.45 12.44 -30.68
CA ALA A 194 -26.18 11.93 -29.35
C ALA A 194 -26.24 10.39 -29.33
N ALA A 195 -25.29 9.77 -28.63
CA ALA A 195 -25.27 8.34 -28.41
C ALA A 195 -26.62 7.89 -27.80
N PRO A 196 -27.24 6.80 -28.30
CA PRO A 196 -28.50 6.33 -27.77
C PRO A 196 -28.35 5.88 -26.30
N SER A 197 -29.34 6.24 -25.49
CA SER A 197 -29.46 5.95 -24.05
C SER A 197 -29.26 4.46 -23.69
N PRO A 198 -28.89 4.13 -22.44
CA PRO A 198 -28.61 2.76 -22.02
C PRO A 198 -29.89 1.92 -22.06
N ILE A 199 -29.86 0.82 -22.81
CA ILE A 199 -30.94 -0.15 -22.83
C ILE A 199 -30.87 -0.96 -21.53
N THR A 200 -31.86 -0.76 -20.66
CA THR A 200 -32.14 -1.58 -19.49
C THR A 200 -32.78 -2.90 -19.95
N GLY A 201 -32.05 -4.02 -19.90
CA GLY A 201 -32.61 -5.35 -20.16
C GLY A 201 -31.56 -6.48 -20.08
N PRO A 202 -31.89 -7.66 -19.53
CA PRO A 202 -30.94 -8.78 -19.36
C PRO A 202 -30.58 -9.44 -20.70
N PRO A 203 -29.42 -10.12 -20.81
CA PRO A 203 -28.89 -10.58 -22.10
C PRO A 203 -29.66 -11.79 -22.62
N ASP A 204 -30.22 -11.68 -23.83
CA ASP A 204 -30.80 -12.78 -24.58
C ASP A 204 -29.76 -13.30 -25.59
N ASP A 205 -29.40 -14.57 -25.45
CA ASP A 205 -28.18 -15.19 -25.97
C ASP A 205 -28.49 -16.08 -27.20
N THR A 206 -29.13 -15.52 -28.25
CA THR A 206 -29.51 -16.28 -29.46
C THR A 206 -29.43 -15.50 -30.79
N GLY A 207 -28.41 -14.68 -31.01
CA GLY A 207 -28.13 -14.00 -32.29
C GLY A 207 -26.86 -14.52 -33.00
N PRO A 208 -26.81 -14.61 -34.35
CA PRO A 208 -25.64 -15.13 -35.05
C PRO A 208 -24.42 -14.20 -34.93
N LEU A 209 -23.24 -14.79 -34.69
CA LEU A 209 -21.94 -14.13 -34.60
C LEU A 209 -21.68 -13.23 -35.84
N PRO A 210 -21.43 -11.91 -35.68
CA PRO A 210 -21.01 -11.07 -36.78
C PRO A 210 -19.61 -11.48 -37.24
N LYS A 211 -19.51 -11.87 -38.52
CA LYS A 211 -18.23 -12.18 -39.18
C LYS A 211 -17.38 -10.91 -39.27
N THR A 212 -16.20 -10.95 -38.67
CA THR A 212 -15.16 -9.92 -38.81
C THR A 212 -14.70 -9.86 -40.27
N PRO A 213 -14.73 -8.70 -40.95
CA PRO A 213 -14.11 -8.58 -42.26
C PRO A 213 -12.58 -8.64 -42.12
N ASP A 214 -11.96 -9.48 -42.95
CA ASP A 214 -10.52 -9.67 -43.04
C ASP A 214 -9.88 -8.44 -43.72
N ILE A 215 -9.29 -7.54 -42.93
CA ILE A 215 -8.65 -6.32 -43.43
C ILE A 215 -7.19 -6.63 -43.75
N ARG A 216 -6.94 -6.97 -45.02
CA ARG A 216 -5.61 -7.22 -45.57
C ARG A 216 -4.89 -5.89 -45.86
N TRP A 217 -4.03 -5.43 -44.95
CA TRP A 217 -3.21 -4.23 -45.18
C TRP A 217 -2.17 -4.49 -46.28
N ARG A 218 -2.33 -3.82 -47.42
CA ARG A 218 -1.41 -3.88 -48.55
C ARG A 218 -0.58 -2.59 -48.56
N TRP A 219 0.61 -2.63 -47.97
CA TRP A 219 1.59 -1.55 -48.08
C TRP A 219 2.10 -1.50 -49.53
N ARG A 220 1.92 -0.36 -50.20
CA ARG A 220 2.55 -0.08 -51.49
C ARG A 220 3.73 0.85 -51.19
N THR A 221 4.94 0.36 -51.49
CA THR A 221 6.20 1.10 -51.56
C THR A 221 6.14 2.22 -52.58
#